data_AF-A0A7S2S7M8-F1
#
_entry.id   AF-A0A7S2S7M8-F1
#
_cell.length_a   1.000
_cell.length_b   1.000
_cell.length_c   1.000
_cell.angle_alpha   90.00
_cell.angle_beta   90.00
_cell.angle_gamma   90.00
#
_symmetry.space_group_name_H-M   'P 1'
#
loop_
_entity.id
_entity.type
_entity.pdbx_description
1 polymer ?
#
loop_
_entity_poly.entity_id
_entity_poly.type
_entity_poly.pdbx_seq_one_letter_code
_entity_poly.pdbx_strand_id
1 'polypeptide(L)'
;MASTLTARVFSGYRRLFRARGVVFIGDQRAMAESKIALRTEFDKNRSVTDPATLEGLLTMVDEAEDMLLHGIVRGDLNQSSGNYEVKIKPEHAERMDTETMTHIDPITAETGENLEGNPQVTVTKSCKKDDS
;
A
#
# COMPACT_ATOMS: atom_id res chain seq x y z
N MET A 1 30.67 -12.60 1.68
CA MET A 1 29.34 -13.23 1.81
C MET A 1 28.47 -12.53 2.85
N ALA A 2 28.87 -12.42 4.12
CA ALA A 2 28.01 -11.77 5.14
C ALA A 2 27.74 -10.27 4.90
N SER A 3 28.71 -9.49 4.41
CA SER A 3 28.54 -8.04 4.22
C SER A 3 27.52 -7.67 3.13
N THR A 4 27.45 -8.45 2.05
CA THR A 4 26.50 -8.23 0.95
C THR A 4 25.06 -8.50 1.40
N LEU A 5 24.87 -9.53 2.23
CA LEU A 5 23.56 -9.85 2.80
C LEU A 5 23.10 -8.78 3.78
N THR A 6 23.98 -8.31 4.67
CA THR A 6 23.65 -7.21 5.59
C THR A 6 23.27 -5.94 4.84
N ALA A 7 23.98 -5.61 3.74
CA ALA A 7 23.64 -4.47 2.90
C ALA A 7 22.25 -4.61 2.26
N ARG A 8 21.88 -5.82 1.81
CA ARG A 8 20.56 -6.09 1.24
C ARG A 8 19.45 -5.95 2.29
N VAL A 9 19.66 -6.45 3.51
CA VAL A 9 18.72 -6.30 4.63
C VAL A 9 18.48 -4.82 4.97
N PHE A 10 19.56 -4.03 5.13
CA PHE A 10 19.41 -2.60 5.42
C PHE A 10 18.77 -1.84 4.25
N SER A 11 19.08 -2.21 3.01
CA SER A 11 18.45 -1.64 1.83
C SER A 11 16.94 -1.92 1.82
N GLY A 12 16.53 -3.17 2.03
CA GLY A 12 15.11 -3.57 2.11
C GLY A 12 14.36 -2.85 3.22
N TYR A 13 14.94 -2.78 4.42
CA TYR A 13 14.36 -2.02 5.53
C TYR A 13 14.11 -0.55 5.18
N ARG A 14 15.09 0.11 4.54
CA ARG A 14 14.97 1.53 4.13
C ARG A 14 13.93 1.72 3.03
N ARG A 15 13.85 0.79 2.08
CA ARG A 15 12.86 0.80 1.01
C ARG A 15 11.44 0.70 1.57
N LEU A 16 11.19 -0.28 2.44
CA LEU A 16 9.89 -0.46 3.09
C LEU A 16 9.49 0.75 3.95
N PHE A 17 10.45 1.36 4.65
CA PHE A 17 10.21 2.60 5.41
C PHE A 17 9.82 3.78 4.53
N ARG A 18 10.37 3.88 3.31
CA ARG A 18 10.01 4.91 2.33
C ARG A 18 8.64 4.64 1.75
N ALA A 19 8.34 3.40 1.35
CA ALA A 19 7.04 2.99 0.83
C ALA A 19 5.91 3.33 1.83
N ARG A 20 6.09 2.95 3.11
CA ARG A 20 5.20 3.38 4.22
C ARG A 20 4.96 4.89 4.23
N GLY A 21 6.02 5.68 4.08
CA GLY A 21 5.94 7.14 4.08
C GLY A 21 5.11 7.71 2.93
N VAL A 22 5.17 7.06 1.77
CA VAL A 22 4.34 7.42 0.60
C VAL A 22 2.88 7.04 0.83
N VAL A 23 2.62 5.81 1.30
CA VAL A 23 1.26 5.26 1.45
C VAL A 23 0.48 5.89 2.59
N PHE A 24 1.14 6.32 3.66
CA PHE A 24 0.48 6.88 4.85
C PHE A 24 0.78 8.37 5.09
N ILE A 25 1.32 9.12 4.11
CA ILE A 25 1.48 10.57 4.24
C ILE A 25 0.15 11.23 4.64
N GLY A 26 0.15 12.06 5.69
CA GLY A 26 -1.04 12.72 6.22
C GLY A 26 -1.79 11.95 7.32
N ASP A 27 -1.63 10.62 7.41
CA ASP A 27 -2.21 9.81 8.48
C ASP A 27 -1.17 9.53 9.57
N GLN A 28 -1.16 10.39 10.60
CA GLN A 28 -0.17 10.28 11.68
C GLN A 28 -0.32 9.00 12.50
N ARG A 29 -1.54 8.47 12.63
CA ARG A 29 -1.79 7.25 13.39
C ARG A 29 -1.25 6.05 12.62
N ALA A 30 -1.64 5.91 11.34
CA ALA A 30 -1.15 4.83 10.49
C ALA A 30 0.37 4.90 10.33
N MET A 31 0.95 6.11 10.23
CA MET A 31 2.40 6.31 10.28
C MET A 31 2.98 5.77 11.59
N ALA A 32 2.49 6.16 12.76
CA ALA A 32 3.04 5.70 14.03
C ALA A 32 2.96 4.17 14.20
N GLU A 33 1.80 3.58 13.91
CA GLU A 33 1.55 2.14 14.06
C GLU A 33 2.40 1.31 13.09
N SER A 34 2.43 1.68 11.81
CA SER A 34 3.24 0.97 10.80
C SER A 34 4.74 1.01 11.10
N LYS A 35 5.25 2.09 11.70
CA LYS A 35 6.64 2.18 12.15
C LYS A 35 6.94 1.16 13.25
N ILE A 36 6.02 0.97 14.20
CA ILE A 36 6.16 0.01 15.29
C ILE A 36 6.11 -1.41 14.72
N ALA A 37 5.15 -1.69 13.83
CA ALA A 37 5.01 -2.99 13.18
C ALA A 37 6.28 -3.38 12.41
N LEU A 38 6.81 -2.50 11.55
CA LEU A 38 8.06 -2.77 10.82
C LEU A 38 9.22 -3.10 11.77
N ARG A 39 9.43 -2.27 12.80
CA ARG A 39 10.53 -2.50 13.75
C ARG A 39 10.38 -3.82 14.47
N THR A 40 9.17 -4.12 14.93
CA THR A 40 8.85 -5.37 15.64
C THR A 40 9.17 -6.59 14.76
N GLU A 41 8.80 -6.59 13.49
CA GLU A 41 9.09 -7.71 12.59
C GLU A 41 10.58 -7.88 12.29
N PHE A 42 11.31 -6.79 12.10
CA PHE A 42 12.77 -6.87 11.90
C PHE A 42 13.51 -7.30 13.18
N ASP A 43 13.05 -6.86 14.35
CA ASP A 43 13.62 -7.26 15.63
C ASP A 43 13.35 -8.75 15.93
N LYS A 44 12.14 -9.24 15.63
CA LYS A 44 11.79 -10.67 15.74
C LYS A 44 12.73 -11.57 14.93
N ASN A 45 13.15 -11.12 13.76
CA ASN A 45 14.00 -11.89 12.83
C ASN A 45 15.50 -11.57 12.95
N ARG A 46 15.90 -10.74 13.91
CA ARG A 46 17.29 -10.25 14.04
C ARG A 46 18.33 -11.36 14.23
N SER A 47 17.95 -12.47 14.87
CA SER A 47 18.84 -13.59 15.17
C SER A 47 18.88 -14.67 14.09
N VAL A 48 18.15 -14.50 12.98
CA VAL A 48 18.14 -15.49 11.89
C VAL A 48 19.48 -15.41 11.15
N THR A 49 20.19 -16.54 11.10
CA THR A 49 21.49 -16.66 10.41
C THR A 49 21.49 -17.66 9.26
N ASP A 50 20.41 -18.44 9.12
CA ASP A 50 20.26 -19.39 8.03
C ASP A 50 20.07 -18.66 6.70
N PRO A 51 20.92 -18.89 5.69
CA PRO A 51 20.85 -18.19 4.41
C PRO A 51 19.53 -18.40 3.66
N ALA A 52 18.97 -19.61 3.67
CA ALA A 52 17.73 -19.90 2.96
C ALA A 52 16.54 -19.16 3.58
N THR A 53 16.47 -19.14 4.90
CA THR A 53 15.46 -18.38 5.65
C THR A 53 15.60 -16.88 5.43
N LEU A 54 16.83 -16.34 5.42
CA LEU A 54 17.08 -14.92 5.16
C LEU A 54 16.66 -14.50 3.75
N GLU A 55 16.92 -15.33 2.74
CA GLU A 55 16.47 -15.07 1.38
C GLU A 55 14.94 -15.04 1.29
N GLY A 56 14.24 -15.97 1.94
CA GLY A 56 12.78 -15.95 2.03
C GLY A 56 12.23 -14.69 2.70
N LEU A 57 12.83 -14.27 3.82
CA LEU A 57 12.46 -13.03 4.51
C LEU A 57 12.67 -11.79 3.62
N LEU A 58 13.76 -11.75 2.85
CA LEU A 58 14.04 -10.64 1.94
C LEU A 58 13.05 -10.60 0.77
N THR A 59 12.65 -11.75 0.23
CA THR A 59 11.58 -11.82 -0.78
C THR A 59 10.28 -11.26 -0.23
N MET A 60 9.89 -11.61 0.99
CA MET A 60 8.69 -11.04 1.62
C MET A 60 8.79 -9.52 1.83
N VAL A 61 10.00 -8.99 2.09
CA VAL A 61 10.21 -7.53 2.17
C VAL A 61 9.97 -6.87 0.80
N ASP A 62 10.45 -7.50 -0.28
CA ASP A 62 10.27 -6.99 -1.65
C ASP A 62 8.77 -7.02 -2.05
N GLU A 63 8.06 -8.10 -1.73
CA GLU A 63 6.61 -8.21 -1.95
C GLU A 63 5.80 -7.20 -1.12
N ALA A 64 6.17 -6.97 0.14
CA ALA A 64 5.50 -6.00 0.99
C ALA A 64 5.73 -4.55 0.51
N GLU A 65 6.94 -4.23 0.06
CA GLU A 65 7.24 -2.93 -0.58
C GLU A 65 6.35 -2.73 -1.81
N ASP A 66 6.27 -3.75 -2.64
CA ASP A 66 5.51 -3.72 -3.87
C ASP A 66 4.00 -3.54 -3.63
N MET A 67 3.45 -4.28 -2.66
CA MET A 67 2.05 -4.15 -2.26
C MET A 67 1.75 -2.75 -1.73
N LEU A 68 2.63 -2.18 -0.91
CA LEU A 68 2.47 -0.81 -0.42
C LEU A 68 2.44 0.19 -1.58
N LEU A 69 3.39 0.11 -2.51
CA LEU A 69 3.52 1.09 -3.58
C LEU A 69 2.48 0.94 -4.69
N HIS A 70 2.06 -0.29 -5.01
CA HIS A 70 1.26 -0.56 -6.20
C HIS A 70 -0.11 -1.16 -5.86
N GLY A 71 -0.23 -1.93 -4.79
CA GLY A 71 -1.47 -2.60 -4.38
C GLY A 71 -2.44 -1.70 -3.59
N ILE A 72 -1.95 -0.59 -3.03
CA ILE A 72 -2.78 0.34 -2.26
C ILE A 72 -3.00 1.62 -3.06
N VAL A 73 -4.26 1.87 -3.44
CA VAL A 73 -4.65 3.13 -4.07
C VAL A 73 -5.25 4.06 -3.01
N ARG A 74 -4.73 5.28 -2.95
CA ARG A 74 -5.17 6.29 -1.99
C ARG A 74 -6.24 7.20 -2.61
N GLY A 75 -7.30 7.46 -1.86
CA GLY A 75 -8.22 8.57 -2.08
C GLY A 75 -7.97 9.73 -1.11
N ASP A 76 -7.80 10.94 -1.63
CA ASP A 76 -7.73 12.16 -0.82
C ASP A 76 -9.10 12.86 -0.83
N LEU A 77 -9.61 13.27 0.35
CA LEU A 77 -10.87 14.01 0.43
C LEU A 77 -10.71 15.41 -0.18
N ASN A 78 -11.48 15.70 -1.22
CA ASN A 78 -11.57 17.04 -1.78
C ASN A 78 -12.52 17.89 -0.92
N GLN A 79 -11.95 18.80 -0.13
CA GLN A 79 -12.71 19.64 0.80
C GLN A 79 -13.74 20.55 0.13
N SER A 80 -13.56 20.87 -1.16
CA SER A 80 -14.45 21.76 -1.90
C SER A 80 -15.68 21.05 -2.47
N SER A 81 -15.54 19.79 -2.87
CA SER A 81 -16.63 18.99 -3.46
C SER A 81 -17.23 17.96 -2.49
N GLY A 82 -16.55 17.68 -1.37
CA GLY A 82 -16.94 16.64 -0.41
C GLY A 82 -16.64 15.20 -0.89
N ASN A 83 -16.05 15.03 -2.07
CA ASN A 83 -15.78 13.73 -2.67
C ASN A 83 -14.35 13.26 -2.43
N TYR A 84 -14.12 11.96 -2.32
CA TYR A 84 -12.77 11.39 -2.30
C TYR A 84 -12.23 11.27 -3.73
N GLU A 85 -11.12 11.93 -4.02
CA GLU A 85 -10.42 11.86 -5.30
C GLU A 85 -9.33 10.79 -5.23
N VAL A 86 -9.48 9.75 -6.03
CA VAL A 86 -8.51 8.65 -6.15
C VAL A 86 -7.71 8.84 -7.44
N LYS A 87 -6.40 9.09 -7.32
CA LYS A 87 -5.52 9.21 -8.49
C LYS A 87 -4.90 7.86 -8.83
N ILE A 88 -5.57 7.12 -9.72
CA ILE A 88 -5.02 5.89 -10.29
C ILE A 88 -3.95 6.28 -11.31
N LYS A 89 -2.68 6.16 -10.90
CA LYS A 89 -1.52 6.29 -11.79
C LYS A 89 -1.31 5.01 -12.62
N PRO A 90 -0.56 5.08 -13.75
CA PRO A 90 -0.29 3.92 -14.59
C PRO A 90 0.34 2.74 -13.83
N GLU A 91 1.20 3.03 -12.85
CA GLU A 91 1.84 2.06 -11.94
C GLU A 91 0.85 1.20 -11.13
N HIS A 92 -0.40 1.64 -10.96
CA HIS A 92 -1.48 0.88 -10.34
C HIS A 92 -2.37 0.15 -11.35
N ALA A 93 -2.35 0.56 -12.62
CA ALA A 93 -3.19 0.00 -13.67
C ALA A 93 -2.56 -1.25 -14.31
N GLU A 94 -1.23 -1.29 -14.43
CA GLU A 94 -0.50 -2.40 -15.05
C GLU A 94 -0.58 -3.73 -14.26
N ARG A 95 -0.85 -3.66 -12.96
CA ARG A 95 -1.04 -4.83 -12.08
C ARG A 95 -2.50 -5.21 -11.83
N MET A 96 -3.45 -4.43 -12.36
CA MET A 96 -4.84 -4.87 -12.40
C MET A 96 -4.97 -5.90 -13.52
N ASP A 97 -4.57 -7.14 -13.22
CA ASP A 97 -4.78 -8.27 -14.14
C ASP A 97 -6.29 -8.42 -14.34
N THR A 98 -6.76 -8.16 -15.56
CA THR A 98 -8.19 -8.06 -15.91
C THR A 98 -8.97 -9.34 -15.57
N GLU A 99 -8.28 -10.46 -15.39
CA GLU A 99 -8.85 -11.79 -15.12
C GLU A 99 -9.00 -12.10 -13.63
N THR A 100 -8.16 -11.54 -12.75
CA THR A 100 -8.21 -11.80 -11.31
C THR A 100 -8.92 -10.67 -10.59
N MET A 101 -10.13 -10.36 -11.06
CA MET A 101 -11.10 -9.58 -10.32
C MET A 101 -11.31 -10.27 -8.95
N THR A 102 -10.49 -9.93 -7.94
CA THR A 102 -11.01 -9.82 -6.58
C THR A 102 -12.21 -8.92 -6.76
N HIS A 103 -13.39 -9.54 -6.69
CA HIS A 103 -14.66 -8.86 -6.62
C HIS A 103 -14.48 -7.62 -5.74
N ILE A 104 -14.32 -6.47 -6.38
CA ILE A 104 -14.59 -5.20 -5.73
C ILE A 104 -16.10 -5.21 -5.69
N ASP A 105 -16.66 -5.96 -4.74
CA ASP A 105 -18.07 -5.85 -4.48
C ASP A 105 -18.27 -4.40 -4.11
N PRO A 106 -19.02 -3.63 -4.91
CA PRO A 106 -19.40 -2.30 -4.49
C PRO A 106 -20.05 -2.47 -3.11
N ILE A 107 -19.79 -1.55 -2.19
CA ILE A 107 -20.59 -1.46 -0.96
C ILE A 107 -22.04 -1.29 -1.45
N THR A 108 -22.78 -2.39 -1.48
CA THR A 108 -24.18 -2.40 -1.87
C THR A 108 -24.97 -1.67 -0.80
N ALA A 109 -26.15 -1.17 -1.15
CA ALA A 109 -27.01 -0.41 -0.22
C ALA A 109 -27.19 -1.12 1.13
N GLU A 110 -27.23 -2.46 1.13
CA GLU A 110 -27.36 -3.30 2.33
C GLU A 110 -26.17 -3.23 3.30
N THR A 111 -24.94 -3.07 2.78
CA THR A 111 -23.74 -2.89 3.61
C THR A 111 -23.60 -1.44 4.09
N GLY A 112 -24.09 -0.47 3.31
CA GLY A 112 -24.13 0.95 3.68
C GLY A 112 -25.12 1.26 4.81
N GLU A 113 -26.22 0.51 4.92
CA GLU A 113 -27.22 0.68 6.00
C GLU A 113 -26.70 0.26 7.38
N ASN A 114 -25.66 -0.57 7.46
CA ASN A 114 -25.05 -1.01 8.72
C ASN A 114 -23.87 -0.13 9.19
N LEU A 115 -23.52 0.91 8.43
CA LEU A 115 -22.52 1.91 8.79
C LEU A 115 -23.23 3.15 9.32
N GLU A 116 -23.04 3.48 10.60
CA GLU A 116 -23.51 4.74 11.17
C GLU A 116 -22.90 5.93 10.40
N GLY A 117 -23.74 6.62 9.63
CA GLY A 117 -23.37 7.80 8.85
C GLY A 117 -23.25 7.53 7.35
N ASN A 118 -24.40 7.45 6.67
CA ASN A 118 -24.59 7.21 5.24
C ASN A 118 -23.78 8.20 4.34
N PRO A 119 -22.59 7.84 3.81
CA PRO A 119 -21.81 8.72 2.96
C PRO A 119 -22.17 8.44 1.49
N GLN A 120 -22.66 9.45 0.78
CA GLN A 120 -22.98 9.35 -0.65
C GLN A 120 -21.69 9.24 -1.48
N VAL A 121 -21.33 8.03 -1.93
CA VAL A 121 -20.16 7.80 -2.79
C VAL A 121 -20.56 7.96 -4.26
N THR A 122 -20.10 9.03 -4.91
CA THR A 122 -20.30 9.27 -6.35
C THR A 122 -19.00 9.02 -7.11
N VAL A 123 -18.98 7.99 -7.98
CA VAL A 123 -17.80 7.66 -8.80
C VAL A 123 -17.81 8.49 -10.09
N THR A 124 -16.95 9.50 -10.18
CA THR A 124 -16.76 10.29 -11.41
C THR A 124 -15.43 9.97 -12.08
N LYS A 125 -15.48 9.45 -13.32
CA LYS A 125 -14.28 9.27 -14.17
C LYS A 125 -13.99 10.57 -14.94
N SER A 126 -12.88 11.24 -14.66
CA SER A 126 -12.41 12.35 -15.49
C SER A 126 -11.24 11.89 -16.38
N CYS A 127 -11.53 11.61 -17.65
CA CYS A 127 -10.48 11.42 -18.66
C CYS A 127 -10.10 12.80 -19.22
N LYS A 128 -8.85 13.23 -19.07
CA LYS A 128 -8.32 14.33 -19.90
C LYS A 128 -8.08 13.74 -21.29
N LYS A 129 -8.76 14.29 -22.30
CA LYS A 129 -8.37 14.06 -23.70
C LYS A 129 -7.15 14.92 -23.96
N ASP A 130 -6.05 14.29 -24.34
CA ASP A 130 -4.91 14.99 -24.91
C ASP A 130 -5.33 15.45 -26.31
N ASP A 131 -5.62 16.75 -26.47
CA ASP A 131 -5.78 17.36 -27.79
C ASP A 131 -4.39 17.56 -28.39
N SER A 132 -4.10 16.84 -29.48
CA SER A 132 -2.96 17.07 -30.40
C SER A 132 -3.49 17.35 -31.80
#